data_AF-A0AAX3M5K2-F1
#
_entry.id   AF-A0AAX3M5K2-F1
#
_cell.length_a   1.000
_cell.length_b   1.000
_cell.length_c   1.000
_cell.angle_alpha   90.00
_cell.angle_beta   90.00
_cell.angle_gamma   90.00
#
_symmetry.space_group_name_H-M   'P 1'
#
loop_
_entity.id
_entity.type
_entity.pdbx_description
1 polymer ?
#
loop_
_entity_poly.entity_id
_entity_poly.type
_entity_poly.pdbx_seq_one_letter_code
_entity_poly.pdbx_strand_id
1 'polypeptide(L)'
;MSGQHYASTRDEIERLVQHYRIPAPRFHEVGKMQWSSILSTITQTFITSSHAGSESALMRGYNHLQEPHVSYQVGTEGYREIAKLIDRTEQVWFLAPERFYSGKQYWVYEAYVDAIQWIIEQTGTTEYYIVSKKLQWLLCETHHEVIIGTGEPISGRIQKRKKELDDV
;
A
#
# COMPACT_ATOMS: atom_id res chain seq x y z
N MET A 1 23.72 16.52 22.96
CA MET A 1 23.53 15.39 22.03
C MET A 1 22.07 14.96 22.11
N SER A 2 21.20 15.55 21.29
CA SER A 2 19.80 15.13 21.21
C SER A 2 19.74 13.87 20.34
N GLY A 3 19.49 12.71 20.96
CA GLY A 3 19.16 11.51 20.23
C GLY A 3 17.87 11.77 19.45
N GLN A 4 17.96 11.86 18.12
CA GLN A 4 16.78 11.76 17.27
C GLN A 4 16.24 10.35 17.43
N HIS A 5 15.23 10.18 18.28
CA HIS A 5 14.34 9.03 18.18
C HIS A 5 13.56 9.21 16.87
N TYR A 6 13.93 8.45 15.84
CA TYR A 6 13.10 8.36 14.65
C TYR A 6 11.79 7.69 15.07
N ALA A 7 10.68 8.41 14.91
CA ALA A 7 9.34 7.88 15.18
C ALA A 7 9.04 6.73 14.21
N SER A 8 8.37 5.68 14.67
CA SER A 8 7.96 4.58 13.79
C SER A 8 7.01 5.08 12.69
N THR A 9 6.87 4.33 11.59
CA THR A 9 5.92 4.71 10.52
C THR A 9 4.51 4.92 11.10
N ARG A 10 4.11 4.08 12.06
CA ARG A 10 2.82 4.18 12.72
C ARG A 10 2.69 5.43 13.58
N ASP A 11 3.70 5.75 14.39
CA ASP A 11 3.67 6.95 15.24
C ASP A 11 3.58 8.22 14.39
N GLU A 12 4.27 8.23 13.24
CA GLU A 12 4.21 9.34 12.30
C GLU A 12 2.81 9.49 11.68
N ILE A 13 2.20 8.39 11.21
CA ILE A 13 0.84 8.38 10.68
C ILE A 13 -0.16 8.82 11.76
N GLU A 14 -0.05 8.29 12.98
CA GLU A 14 -0.92 8.65 14.10
C GLU A 14 -0.81 10.14 14.44
N ARG A 15 0.40 10.69 14.48
CA ARG A 15 0.65 12.13 14.69
C ARG A 15 -0.03 12.97 13.61
N LEU A 16 0.03 12.57 12.34
CA LEU A 16 -0.64 13.28 11.24
C LEU A 16 -2.17 13.21 11.38
N VAL A 17 -2.72 12.03 11.63
CA VAL A 17 -4.16 11.83 11.83
C VAL A 17 -4.69 12.70 12.96
N GLN A 18 -3.98 12.75 14.10
CA GLN A 18 -4.35 13.58 15.24
C GLN A 18 -4.19 15.08 14.96
N HIS A 19 -3.05 15.50 14.39
CA HIS A 19 -2.76 16.92 14.12
C HIS A 19 -3.77 17.54 13.16
N TYR A 20 -4.11 16.83 12.08
CA TYR A 20 -5.05 17.29 11.06
C TYR A 20 -6.50 16.89 11.34
N ARG A 21 -6.76 16.23 12.47
CA ARG A 21 -8.09 15.77 12.90
C ARG A 21 -8.81 14.97 11.82
N ILE A 22 -8.09 14.05 11.16
CA ILE A 22 -8.68 13.16 10.16
C ILE A 22 -9.71 12.28 10.86
N PRO A 23 -10.99 12.30 10.45
CA PRO A 23 -12.03 11.57 11.15
C PRO A 23 -11.88 10.06 10.90
N ALA A 24 -12.17 9.25 11.92
CA ALA A 24 -11.98 7.79 11.88
C ALA A 24 -12.63 7.09 10.67
N PRO A 25 -13.84 7.46 10.20
CA PRO A 25 -14.41 6.86 8.98
C PRO A 25 -13.59 7.11 7.71
N ARG A 26 -12.67 8.09 7.72
CA ARG A 26 -11.81 8.39 6.58
C ARG A 26 -10.45 7.71 6.62
N PHE A 27 -9.91 7.51 7.81
CA PHE A 27 -8.64 6.84 8.02
C PHE A 27 -8.56 6.36 9.47
N HIS A 28 -8.46 5.05 9.67
CA HIS A 28 -8.22 4.49 11.00
C HIS A 28 -7.37 3.21 10.92
N GLU A 29 -6.59 2.97 11.96
CA GLU A 29 -5.89 1.70 12.13
C GLU A 29 -6.92 0.61 12.44
N VAL A 30 -6.79 -0.53 11.75
CA VAL A 30 -7.63 -1.69 12.03
C VAL A 30 -7.28 -2.28 13.39
N GLY A 31 -8.27 -2.80 14.12
CA GLY A 31 -8.06 -3.41 15.42
C GLY A 31 -7.02 -4.55 15.37
N LYS A 32 -6.13 -4.59 16.37
CA LYS A 32 -4.99 -5.54 16.44
C LYS A 32 -5.38 -7.02 16.28
N MET A 33 -6.57 -7.39 16.74
CA MET A 33 -7.09 -8.76 16.62
C MET A 33 -7.43 -9.16 15.19
N GLN A 34 -7.61 -8.20 14.28
CA GLN A 34 -7.97 -8.43 12.87
C GLN A 34 -6.74 -8.35 11.94
N TRP A 35 -5.59 -7.88 12.43
CA TRP A 35 -4.40 -7.75 11.58
C TRP A 35 -3.95 -9.07 10.98
N SER A 36 -3.80 -10.10 11.82
CA SER A 36 -3.28 -11.40 11.37
C SER A 36 -4.20 -12.02 10.31
N SER A 37 -5.52 -11.94 10.49
CA SER A 37 -6.47 -12.46 9.52
C SER A 37 -6.45 -11.67 8.22
N ILE A 38 -6.44 -10.34 8.27
CA ILE A 38 -6.39 -9.49 7.06
C ILE A 38 -5.09 -9.75 6.29
N LEU A 39 -3.93 -9.68 6.95
CA LEU A 39 -2.64 -9.92 6.29
C LEU A 39 -2.57 -11.32 5.70
N SER A 40 -3.03 -12.34 6.43
CA SER A 40 -3.06 -13.73 5.95
C SER A 40 -3.99 -13.91 4.74
N THR A 41 -5.17 -13.30 4.76
CA THR A 41 -6.10 -13.35 3.62
C THR A 41 -5.50 -12.64 2.40
N ILE A 42 -4.87 -11.48 2.59
CA ILE A 42 -4.21 -10.74 1.50
C ILE A 42 -3.08 -11.58 0.90
N THR A 43 -2.21 -12.17 1.73
CA THR A 43 -1.10 -12.98 1.23
C THR A 43 -1.58 -14.22 0.50
N GLN A 44 -2.56 -14.94 1.05
CA GLN A 44 -3.14 -16.13 0.38
C GLN A 44 -3.83 -15.80 -0.94
N THR A 45 -4.40 -14.59 -1.06
CA THR A 45 -5.13 -14.18 -2.26
C THR A 45 -4.19 -13.73 -3.38
N PHE A 46 -3.20 -12.91 -3.06
CA PHE A 46 -2.43 -12.17 -4.06
C PHE A 46 -0.97 -12.59 -4.19
N ILE A 47 -0.43 -13.36 -3.24
CA ILE A 47 0.94 -13.87 -3.29
C ILE A 47 0.92 -15.33 -3.73
N THR A 48 1.92 -15.76 -4.50
CA THR A 48 2.08 -17.16 -4.91
C THR A 48 2.14 -18.08 -3.70
N SER A 49 1.55 -19.27 -3.81
CA SER A 49 1.43 -20.23 -2.71
C SER A 49 2.78 -20.67 -2.13
N SER A 50 3.83 -20.69 -2.95
CA SER A 50 5.21 -20.98 -2.52
C SER A 50 5.80 -19.91 -1.60
N HIS A 51 5.21 -18.70 -1.58
CA HIS A 51 5.70 -17.57 -0.78
C HIS A 51 4.69 -17.08 0.28
N ALA A 52 3.39 -17.34 0.09
CA ALA A 52 2.31 -16.81 0.94
C ALA A 52 2.39 -17.22 2.42
N GLY A 53 3.01 -18.36 2.74
CA GLY A 53 3.20 -18.84 4.12
C GLY A 53 4.44 -18.30 4.85
N SER A 54 5.26 -17.48 4.19
CA SER A 54 6.47 -16.92 4.80
C SER A 54 6.14 -15.77 5.75
N GLU A 55 6.87 -15.65 6.86
CA GLU A 55 6.87 -14.44 7.71
C GLU A 55 7.23 -13.16 6.94
N SER A 56 7.91 -13.32 5.79
CA SER A 56 8.32 -12.24 4.90
C SER A 56 7.45 -12.08 3.64
N ALA A 57 6.26 -12.71 3.61
CA ALA A 57 5.42 -12.80 2.42
C ALA A 57 5.10 -11.44 1.79
N LEU A 58 4.89 -10.39 2.58
CA LEU A 58 4.67 -9.02 2.07
C LEU A 58 5.96 -8.23 1.87
N MET A 59 7.06 -8.58 2.54
CA MET A 59 8.35 -7.91 2.33
C MET A 59 8.90 -8.17 0.93
N ARG A 60 8.76 -9.40 0.42
CA ARG A 60 9.16 -9.78 -0.94
C ARG A 60 7.96 -10.07 -1.84
N GLY A 61 6.76 -9.78 -1.37
CA GLY A 61 5.51 -10.17 -2.02
C GLY A 61 5.33 -9.60 -3.41
N TYR A 62 5.81 -8.37 -3.64
CA TYR A 62 5.77 -7.74 -4.96
C TYR A 62 6.56 -8.51 -6.04
N ASN A 63 7.53 -9.36 -5.69
CA ASN A 63 8.25 -10.26 -6.61
C ASN A 63 7.52 -11.61 -6.83
N HIS A 64 6.44 -11.83 -6.11
CA HIS A 64 5.73 -13.10 -6.01
C HIS A 64 4.22 -12.89 -6.08
N LEU A 65 3.76 -11.87 -6.81
CA LEU A 65 2.34 -11.65 -7.05
C LEU A 65 1.77 -12.76 -7.94
N GLN A 66 0.50 -13.10 -7.73
CA GLN A 66 -0.26 -13.98 -8.62
C GLN A 66 -0.43 -13.33 -9.99
N GLU A 67 -0.38 -14.15 -11.04
CA GLU A 67 -0.67 -13.71 -12.41
C GLU A 67 -2.19 -13.60 -12.66
N PRO A 68 -2.63 -12.67 -13.54
CA PRO A 68 -1.81 -11.67 -14.21
C PRO A 68 -1.44 -10.50 -13.28
N HIS A 69 -0.20 -10.03 -13.36
CA HIS A 69 0.19 -8.74 -12.80
C HIS A 69 0.81 -7.83 -13.86
N VAL A 70 0.68 -6.53 -13.66
CA VAL A 70 1.15 -5.51 -14.61
C VAL A 70 1.91 -4.44 -13.85
N SER A 71 2.99 -3.95 -14.43
CA SER A 71 3.82 -2.90 -13.84
C SER A 71 4.21 -1.81 -14.83
N TYR A 72 4.53 -0.64 -14.29
CA TYR A 72 5.13 0.47 -15.02
C TYR A 72 5.97 1.38 -14.09
N GLN A 73 6.94 2.08 -14.70
CA GLN A 73 7.81 3.03 -14.01
C GLN A 73 7.05 4.35 -13.78
N VAL A 74 7.14 4.92 -12.58
CA VAL A 74 6.41 6.14 -12.20
C VAL A 74 7.30 7.29 -11.71
N GLY A 75 8.58 7.03 -11.47
CA GLY A 75 9.52 8.01 -10.93
C GLY A 75 9.34 8.23 -9.42
N THR A 76 9.95 9.30 -8.90
CA THR A 76 10.05 9.59 -7.45
C THR A 76 8.74 9.98 -6.76
N GLU A 77 7.67 10.23 -7.52
CA GLU A 77 6.35 10.65 -6.99
C GLU A 77 5.24 9.62 -7.31
N GLY A 78 5.55 8.32 -7.19
CA GLY A 78 4.63 7.23 -7.52
C GLY A 78 3.25 7.33 -6.85
N TYR A 79 3.19 7.83 -5.62
CA TYR A 79 1.93 8.09 -4.91
C TYR A 79 0.93 8.98 -5.68
N ARG A 80 1.39 9.85 -6.60
CA ARG A 80 0.50 10.68 -7.43
C ARG A 80 -0.31 9.87 -8.44
N GLU A 81 0.11 8.64 -8.75
CA GLU A 81 -0.60 7.75 -9.65
C GLU A 81 -1.76 7.03 -8.96
N ILE A 82 -1.78 6.94 -7.61
CA ILE A 82 -2.83 6.27 -6.85
C ILE A 82 -4.23 6.75 -7.26
N ALA A 83 -4.49 8.07 -7.20
CA ALA A 83 -5.80 8.63 -7.57
C ALA A 83 -6.08 8.64 -9.09
N LYS A 84 -5.11 8.26 -9.93
CA LYS A 84 -5.32 8.05 -11.37
C LYS A 84 -5.77 6.60 -11.64
N LEU A 85 -5.37 5.67 -10.78
CA LEU A 85 -5.65 4.25 -10.90
C LEU A 85 -6.84 3.78 -10.05
N ILE A 86 -7.18 4.50 -8.99
CA ILE A 86 -8.23 4.12 -8.03
C ILE A 86 -9.13 5.32 -7.76
N ASP A 87 -10.44 5.09 -7.62
CA ASP A 87 -11.39 6.13 -7.25
C ASP A 87 -11.01 6.73 -5.89
N ARG A 88 -10.92 8.05 -5.81
CA ARG A 88 -10.52 8.80 -4.61
C ARG A 88 -11.41 8.52 -3.40
N THR A 89 -12.66 8.13 -3.65
CA THR A 89 -13.69 7.84 -2.65
C THR A 89 -13.85 6.35 -2.36
N GLU A 90 -13.04 5.48 -2.96
CA GLU A 90 -13.04 4.06 -2.63
C GLU A 90 -12.42 3.84 -1.23
N GLN A 91 -13.09 3.05 -0.39
CA GLN A 91 -12.50 2.55 0.86
C GLN A 91 -11.72 1.27 0.60
N VAL A 92 -10.48 1.24 1.08
CA VAL A 92 -9.51 0.18 0.82
C VAL A 92 -8.76 -0.17 2.11
N TRP A 93 -8.07 -1.30 2.10
CA TRP A 93 -7.01 -1.55 3.07
C TRP A 93 -5.71 -0.89 2.59
N PHE A 94 -5.02 -0.23 3.51
CA PHE A 94 -3.69 0.32 3.30
C PHE A 94 -2.70 -0.37 4.24
N LEU A 95 -1.65 -0.97 3.67
CA LEU A 95 -0.59 -1.62 4.40
C LEU A 95 0.65 -0.73 4.36
N ALA A 96 0.95 -0.04 5.46
CA ALA A 96 2.12 0.82 5.57
C ALA A 96 3.30 0.04 6.18
N PRO A 97 4.47 -0.02 5.53
CA PRO A 97 5.62 -0.71 6.08
C PRO A 97 6.23 0.02 7.26
N GLU A 98 6.73 -0.74 8.23
CA GLU A 98 7.60 -0.23 9.28
C GLU A 98 8.99 0.10 8.71
N ARG A 99 9.45 1.34 8.90
CA ARG A 99 10.72 1.84 8.36
C ARG A 99 11.93 1.32 9.11
N PHE A 100 11.82 1.13 10.43
CA PHE A 100 12.98 0.94 11.30
C PHE A 100 13.14 -0.49 11.83
N TYR A 101 12.29 -1.43 11.40
CA TYR A 101 12.31 -2.80 11.90
C TYR A 101 12.80 -3.78 10.83
N SER A 102 13.80 -4.59 11.20
CA SER A 102 14.47 -5.55 10.31
C SER A 102 13.58 -6.73 9.86
N GLY A 103 12.44 -6.94 10.52
CA GLY A 103 11.38 -7.84 10.06
C GLY A 103 10.17 -7.05 9.59
N LYS A 104 10.24 -6.39 8.43
CA LYS A 104 9.23 -5.44 7.90
C LYS A 104 7.79 -5.82 8.31
N GLN A 105 7.29 -5.18 9.36
CA GLN A 105 5.91 -5.30 9.80
C GLN A 105 5.07 -4.34 8.97
N TYR A 106 3.85 -4.72 8.63
CA TYR A 106 2.89 -3.83 7.98
C TYR A 106 1.81 -3.42 8.97
N TRP A 107 1.61 -2.12 9.09
CA TRP A 107 0.50 -1.51 9.81
C TRP A 107 -0.72 -1.50 8.89
N VAL A 108 -1.85 -2.04 9.36
CA VAL A 108 -3.07 -2.17 8.56
C VAL A 108 -4.03 -1.04 8.90
N TYR A 109 -4.41 -0.27 7.89
CA TYR A 109 -5.40 0.78 7.98
C TYR A 109 -6.58 0.49 7.07
N GLU A 110 -7.75 0.99 7.46
CA GLU A 110 -8.89 1.16 6.57
C GLU A 110 -9.07 2.65 6.31
N ALA A 111 -9.08 3.02 5.03
CA ALA A 111 -9.08 4.42 4.65
C ALA A 111 -9.63 4.65 3.24
N TYR A 112 -10.04 5.89 2.97
CA TYR A 112 -10.27 6.36 1.61
C TYR A 112 -8.95 6.58 0.87
N VAL A 113 -8.97 6.34 -0.43
CA VAL A 113 -7.81 6.49 -1.32
C VAL A 113 -7.22 7.90 -1.29
N ASP A 114 -8.04 8.94 -1.22
CA ASP A 114 -7.55 10.32 -1.11
C ASP A 114 -6.77 10.59 0.19
N ALA A 115 -7.23 10.03 1.31
CA ALA A 115 -6.55 10.12 2.61
C ALA A 115 -5.24 9.34 2.60
N ILE A 116 -5.22 8.17 1.97
CA ILE A 116 -4.00 7.36 1.81
C ILE A 116 -2.96 8.12 0.99
N GLN A 117 -3.34 8.67 -0.17
CA GLN A 117 -2.43 9.43 -1.01
C GLN A 117 -1.84 10.64 -0.25
N TRP A 118 -2.68 11.36 0.50
CA TRP A 118 -2.23 12.49 1.31
C TRP A 118 -1.28 12.05 2.42
N ILE A 119 -1.58 10.95 3.14
CA ILE A 119 -0.68 10.39 4.17
C ILE A 119 0.67 10.02 3.56
N ILE A 120 0.70 9.33 2.42
CA ILE A 120 1.94 8.96 1.74
C ILE A 120 2.74 10.20 1.32
N GLU A 121 2.10 11.24 0.80
CA GLU A 121 2.75 12.50 0.44
C GLU A 121 3.42 13.16 1.66
N GLN A 122 2.77 13.12 2.83
CA GLN A 122 3.33 13.71 4.05
C GLN A 122 4.45 12.88 4.67
N THR A 123 4.35 11.55 4.61
CA THR A 123 5.33 10.66 5.26
C THR A 123 6.50 10.36 4.33
N GLY A 124 6.30 10.34 3.01
CA GLY A 124 7.24 9.78 2.03
C GLY A 124 7.30 8.25 2.07
N THR A 125 6.22 7.59 2.50
CA THR A 125 6.19 6.11 2.61
C THR A 125 6.21 5.45 1.24
N THR A 126 7.18 4.57 1.00
CA THR A 126 7.24 3.68 -0.16
C THR A 126 7.04 2.22 0.27
N GLU A 127 7.05 1.25 -0.65
CA GLU A 127 6.89 -0.18 -0.35
C GLU A 127 5.56 -0.53 0.33
N TYR A 128 4.53 0.27 0.11
CA TYR A 128 3.19 0.04 0.64
C TYR A 128 2.37 -0.86 -0.27
N TYR A 129 1.28 -1.40 0.30
CA TYR A 129 0.21 -2.05 -0.47
C TYR A 129 -1.11 -1.32 -0.26
N ILE A 130 -1.90 -1.20 -1.33
CA ILE A 130 -3.29 -0.76 -1.30
C ILE A 130 -4.12 -1.92 -1.85
N VAL A 131 -5.11 -2.38 -1.09
CA VAL A 131 -5.87 -3.58 -1.40
C VAL A 131 -7.35 -3.30 -1.33
N SER A 132 -8.09 -3.68 -2.37
CA SER A 132 -9.56 -3.63 -2.34
C SER A 132 -10.13 -4.40 -1.15
N LYS A 133 -11.12 -3.84 -0.47
CA LYS A 133 -11.86 -4.52 0.62
C LYS A 133 -12.54 -5.82 0.18
N LYS A 134 -12.83 -5.93 -1.11
CA LYS A 134 -13.42 -7.12 -1.75
C LYS A 134 -12.38 -8.14 -2.23
N LEU A 135 -11.09 -7.87 -2.04
CA LEU A 135 -9.98 -8.73 -2.47
C LEU A 135 -9.99 -9.03 -3.99
N GLN A 136 -10.47 -8.08 -4.79
CA GLN A 136 -10.51 -8.21 -6.25
C GLN A 136 -9.20 -7.76 -6.91
N TRP A 137 -8.49 -6.85 -6.26
CA TRP A 137 -7.23 -6.31 -6.73
C TRP A 137 -6.31 -5.86 -5.57
N LEU A 138 -5.01 -5.81 -5.88
CA LEU A 138 -3.93 -5.28 -5.05
C LEU A 138 -3.01 -4.40 -5.91
N LEU A 139 -2.62 -3.26 -5.36
CA LEU A 139 -1.66 -2.31 -5.91
C LEU A 139 -0.50 -2.13 -4.93
N CYS A 140 0.73 -2.04 -5.40
CA CYS A 140 1.88 -1.63 -4.58
C CYS A 140 2.82 -0.71 -5.35
N GLU A 141 3.56 0.10 -4.60
CA GLU A 141 4.70 0.87 -5.09
C GLU A 141 5.96 0.30 -4.46
N THR A 142 6.96 -0.03 -5.27
CA THR A 142 8.25 -0.53 -4.77
C THR A 142 9.25 0.62 -4.55
N HIS A 143 10.32 0.36 -3.80
CA HIS A 143 11.42 1.31 -3.65
C HIS A 143 12.21 1.59 -4.95
N HIS A 144 11.90 0.88 -6.04
CA HIS A 144 12.47 1.09 -7.37
C HIS A 144 11.61 2.01 -8.25
N GLU A 145 10.67 2.76 -7.66
CA GLU A 145 9.79 3.68 -8.40
C GLU A 145 8.92 2.97 -9.44
N VAL A 146 8.53 1.73 -9.12
CA VAL A 146 7.66 0.88 -9.94
C VAL A 146 6.34 0.70 -9.22
N ILE A 147 5.24 0.98 -9.92
CA ILE A 147 3.91 0.54 -9.52
C ILE A 147 3.63 -0.83 -10.12
N ILE A 148 3.12 -1.74 -9.29
CA ILE A 148 2.70 -3.08 -9.70
C ILE A 148 1.26 -3.30 -9.24
N GLY A 149 0.42 -3.87 -10.09
CA GLY A 149 -0.94 -4.25 -9.72
C GLY A 149 -1.34 -5.60 -10.27
N THR A 150 -2.11 -6.34 -9.48
CA THR A 150 -2.69 -7.65 -9.81
C THR A 150 -4.18 -7.65 -9.53
N GLY A 151 -4.93 -8.42 -10.31
CA GLY A 151 -6.39 -8.49 -10.26
C GLY A 151 -7.09 -7.35 -10.98
N GLU A 152 -8.42 -7.43 -11.06
CA GLU A 152 -9.24 -6.46 -11.79
C GLU A 152 -10.05 -5.58 -10.84
N PRO A 153 -10.27 -4.29 -11.18
CA PRO A 153 -9.91 -3.65 -12.44
C PRO A 153 -8.48 -3.06 -12.51
N ILE A 154 -7.63 -3.26 -11.50
CA ILE A 154 -6.36 -2.51 -11.39
C ILE A 154 -5.38 -2.83 -12.51
N SER A 155 -5.26 -4.09 -12.91
CA SER A 155 -4.37 -4.51 -14.00
C SER A 155 -4.76 -3.84 -15.32
N GLY A 156 -6.05 -3.82 -15.67
CA GLY A 156 -6.53 -3.10 -16.86
C GLY A 156 -6.28 -1.59 -16.81
N ARG A 157 -6.46 -0.96 -15.63
CA ARG A 157 -6.19 0.48 -15.45
C ARG A 157 -4.71 0.81 -15.61
N ILE A 158 -3.81 -0.03 -15.07
CA ILE A 158 -2.36 0.12 -15.23
C ILE A 158 -1.96 -0.02 -16.70
N GLN A 159 -2.49 -1.03 -17.41
CA GLN A 159 -2.18 -1.20 -18.84
C GLN A 159 -2.60 0.02 -19.67
N LYS A 160 -3.78 0.57 -19.39
CA LYS A 160 -4.24 1.80 -20.04
C LYS A 160 -3.31 2.97 -19.71
N ARG A 161 -2.97 3.15 -18.43
CA ARG A 161 -2.11 4.23 -17.97
C ARG A 161 -0.70 4.17 -18.56
N LYS A 162 -0.13 2.96 -18.68
CA LYS A 162 1.16 2.72 -19.31
C LYS A 162 1.17 3.16 -20.77
N LYS A 163 0.14 2.78 -21.55
CA LYS A 163 0.01 3.22 -22.96
C LYS A 163 -0.08 4.74 -23.08
N GLU A 164 -0.86 5.39 -22.21
CA GLU A 164 -0.95 6.86 -22.18
C GLU A 164 0.38 7.56 -21.91
N LEU A 165 1.32 6.90 -21.22
CA LEU A 165 2.66 7.44 -20.95
C LEU A 165 3.65 7.16 -22.08
N ASP A 166 3.52 6.01 -22.74
CA ASP A 166 4.38 5.63 -23.88
C ASP A 166 4.04 6.43 -25.16
N ASP A 167 2.82 6.97 -25.26
CA ASP A 167 2.33 7.76 -26.40
C ASP A 167 2.66 9.28 -26.32
N VAL A 168 3.40 9.72 -25.27
CA VAL A 168 3.80 11.13 -25.02
C VAL A 168 5.26 11.37 -25.37
#